data_AF-A0AAE9ZX62-F1
#
_entry.id   AF-A0AAE9ZX62-F1
#
_cell.length_a   1.000
_cell.length_b   1.000
_cell.length_c   1.000
_cell.angle_alpha   90.00
_cell.angle_beta   90.00
_cell.angle_gamma   90.00
#
_symmetry.space_group_name_H-M   'P 1'
#
loop_
_entity.id
_entity.type
_entity.pdbx_description
1 polymer ?
#
loop_
_entity_poly.entity_id
_entity_poly.type
_entity_poly.pdbx_seq_one_letter_code
_entity_poly.pdbx_strand_id
1 'polypeptide(L)'
;MTTPLRTLTIDGLRGLGAVMVVIFHINEGPLNPADTYHNVVKLGWLGVPVFFVVSGFCISNATNTCAGLAFFARRFLRIYPPYWVSLLVVLAVVAVRVFQIGTNDVTALPHDLKSVLYTALAFVGDVSGVTSMNWVYWSLGYELAFYLHFGAHTAQKPILDCHRCIAPGSRRSRISFGSMESFRGRRRDQLAGK
;
A
#
# COMPACT_ATOMS: atom_id res chain seq x y z
N MET A 1 3.06 -9.10 16.67
CA MET A 1 3.70 -10.16 15.87
C MET A 1 2.62 -10.86 15.07
N THR A 2 2.54 -10.61 13.76
CA THR A 2 1.73 -11.43 12.85
C THR A 2 2.48 -12.73 12.61
N THR A 3 1.79 -13.88 12.61
CA THR A 3 2.41 -15.17 12.33
C THR A 3 3.11 -15.17 10.96
N PRO A 4 4.30 -15.81 10.82
CA PRO A 4 5.12 -15.75 9.60
C PRO A 4 4.38 -16.31 8.36
N LEU A 5 3.41 -17.19 8.57
CA LEU A 5 2.55 -17.72 7.51
C LEU A 5 1.67 -16.64 6.87
N ARG A 6 1.18 -15.66 7.66
CA ARG A 6 0.28 -14.59 7.18
C ARG A 6 1.02 -13.59 6.29
N THR A 7 2.29 -13.30 6.59
CA THR A 7 3.12 -12.43 5.74
C THR A 7 3.45 -13.10 4.42
N LEU A 8 3.78 -14.41 4.44
CA LEU A 8 4.10 -15.15 3.22
C LEU A 8 2.92 -15.21 2.24
N THR A 9 1.69 -15.46 2.71
CA THR A 9 0.51 -15.49 1.83
C THR A 9 0.25 -14.12 1.18
N ILE A 10 0.39 -13.04 1.95
CA ILE A 10 0.19 -11.67 1.45
C ILE A 10 1.28 -11.28 0.45
N ASP A 11 2.53 -11.62 0.73
CA ASP A 11 3.64 -11.38 -0.19
C ASP A 11 3.53 -12.28 -1.43
N GLY A 12 2.99 -13.50 -1.30
CA GLY A 12 2.67 -14.39 -2.42
C GLY A 12 1.61 -13.80 -3.36
N LEU A 13 0.55 -13.18 -2.82
CA LEU A 13 -0.47 -12.48 -3.63
C LEU A 13 0.13 -11.28 -4.38
N ARG A 14 1.04 -10.54 -3.75
CA ARG A 14 1.78 -9.45 -4.41
C ARG A 14 2.69 -10.00 -5.52
N GLY A 15 3.39 -11.10 -5.27
CA GLY A 15 4.23 -11.77 -6.26
C GLY A 15 3.42 -12.25 -7.47
N LEU A 16 2.28 -12.89 -7.24
CA LEU A 16 1.36 -13.30 -8.31
C LEU A 16 0.88 -12.10 -9.13
N GLY A 17 0.45 -11.03 -8.46
CA GLY A 17 0.05 -9.79 -9.14
C GLY A 17 1.18 -9.20 -9.99
N ALA A 18 2.43 -9.21 -9.51
CA ALA A 18 3.58 -8.71 -10.26
C ALA A 18 3.80 -9.52 -11.54
N VAL A 19 3.76 -10.86 -11.45
CA VAL A 19 3.94 -11.74 -12.61
C VAL A 19 2.84 -11.52 -13.64
N MET A 20 1.59 -11.41 -13.21
CA MET A 20 0.46 -11.11 -14.09
C MET A 20 0.67 -9.80 -14.87
N VAL A 21 1.12 -8.74 -14.18
CA VAL A 21 1.38 -7.43 -14.80
C VAL A 21 2.57 -7.49 -15.76
N VAL A 22 3.64 -8.22 -15.43
CA VAL A 22 4.80 -8.36 -16.32
C VAL A 22 4.42 -9.10 -17.60
N ILE A 23 3.69 -10.21 -17.49
CA ILE A 23 3.22 -10.97 -18.66
C ILE A 23 2.31 -10.09 -19.53
N PHE A 24 1.42 -9.31 -18.94
CA PHE A 24 0.58 -8.36 -19.66
C PHE A 24 1.41 -7.37 -20.50
N HIS A 25 2.39 -6.69 -19.90
CA HIS A 25 3.20 -5.67 -20.60
C HIS A 25 4.11 -6.26 -21.68
N ILE A 26 4.67 -7.46 -21.47
CA ILE A 26 5.48 -8.15 -22.49
C ILE A 26 4.65 -8.45 -23.75
N ASN A 27 3.35 -8.64 -23.58
CA ASN A 27 2.42 -8.96 -24.66
C ASN A 27 1.62 -7.74 -25.14
N GLU A 28 1.96 -6.50 -24.77
CA GLU A 28 1.32 -5.26 -25.29
C GLU A 28 1.97 -4.74 -26.59
N GLY A 29 2.28 -5.64 -27.52
CA GLY A 29 2.87 -5.29 -28.82
C GLY A 29 1.86 -4.88 -29.91
N PRO A 30 2.29 -4.15 -30.96
CA PRO A 30 1.45 -3.78 -32.09
C PRO A 30 1.03 -4.96 -32.97
N LEU A 31 1.69 -6.12 -32.84
CA LEU A 31 1.43 -7.34 -33.59
C LEU A 31 0.75 -8.39 -32.70
N ASN A 32 -0.39 -8.05 -32.12
CA ASN A 32 -1.14 -8.99 -31.29
C ASN A 32 -2.26 -9.68 -32.09
N PRO A 33 -2.13 -10.98 -32.41
CA PRO A 33 -3.23 -11.73 -32.98
C PRO A 33 -4.39 -11.80 -31.98
N ALA A 34 -5.63 -11.74 -32.50
CA ALA A 34 -6.84 -11.88 -31.71
C ALA A 34 -7.10 -13.36 -31.34
N ASP A 35 -6.16 -13.99 -30.66
CA ASP A 35 -6.25 -15.39 -30.24
C ASP A 35 -6.63 -15.54 -28.75
N THR A 36 -6.96 -16.77 -28.35
CA THR A 36 -7.36 -17.10 -26.98
C THR A 36 -6.24 -16.79 -25.98
N TYR A 37 -4.98 -17.00 -26.37
CA TYR A 37 -3.82 -16.72 -25.53
C TYR A 37 -3.75 -15.23 -25.19
N HIS A 38 -3.87 -14.35 -26.18
CA HIS A 38 -3.81 -12.92 -25.98
C HIS A 38 -4.99 -12.40 -25.13
N ASN A 39 -6.19 -12.99 -25.29
CA ASN A 39 -7.34 -12.67 -24.44
C ASN A 39 -7.11 -13.03 -22.96
N VAL A 40 -6.43 -14.14 -22.67
CA VAL A 40 -6.10 -14.54 -21.30
C VAL A 40 -4.99 -13.67 -20.73
N VAL A 41 -3.94 -13.40 -21.51
CA VAL A 41 -2.82 -12.56 -21.07
C VAL A 41 -3.25 -11.12 -20.79
N LYS A 42 -4.22 -10.61 -21.57
CA LYS A 42 -4.85 -9.31 -21.32
C LYS A 42 -5.36 -9.20 -19.90
N LEU A 43 -5.91 -10.26 -19.30
CA LEU A 43 -6.37 -10.24 -17.90
C LEU A 43 -5.27 -9.95 -16.87
N GLY A 44 -4.00 -9.96 -17.27
CA GLY A 44 -2.89 -9.58 -16.40
C GLY A 44 -2.97 -8.14 -15.86
N TRP A 45 -3.75 -7.25 -16.49
CA TRP A 45 -4.07 -5.93 -15.94
C TRP A 45 -4.74 -6.00 -14.56
N LEU A 46 -5.46 -7.10 -14.25
CA LEU A 46 -6.10 -7.34 -12.95
C LEU A 46 -5.10 -7.47 -11.80
N GLY A 47 -3.81 -7.67 -12.08
CA GLY A 47 -2.78 -7.65 -11.04
C GLY A 47 -2.70 -6.30 -10.31
N VAL A 48 -2.99 -5.18 -10.99
CA VAL A 48 -2.99 -3.84 -10.38
C VAL A 48 -4.06 -3.71 -9.28
N PRO A 49 -5.35 -4.01 -9.51
CA PRO A 49 -6.36 -4.13 -8.46
C PRO A 49 -5.96 -5.01 -7.27
N VAL A 50 -5.27 -6.14 -7.51
CA VAL A 50 -4.79 -7.02 -6.42
C VAL A 50 -3.81 -6.29 -5.51
N PHE A 51 -2.86 -5.51 -6.05
CA PHE A 51 -1.98 -4.68 -5.24
C PHE A 51 -2.74 -3.68 -4.38
N PHE A 52 -3.78 -3.03 -4.93
CA PHE A 52 -4.61 -2.10 -4.18
C PHE A 52 -5.35 -2.76 -3.02
N VAL A 53 -6.00 -3.90 -3.25
CA VAL A 53 -6.72 -4.65 -2.21
C VAL A 53 -5.76 -5.12 -1.11
N VAL A 54 -4.61 -5.67 -1.50
CA VAL A 54 -3.60 -6.15 -0.54
C VAL A 54 -3.01 -4.99 0.26
N SER A 55 -2.72 -3.85 -0.38
CA SER A 55 -2.23 -2.64 0.31
C SER A 55 -3.28 -2.08 1.26
N GLY A 56 -4.56 -2.03 0.87
CA GLY A 56 -5.67 -1.65 1.75
C GLY A 56 -5.81 -2.55 2.98
N PHE A 57 -5.73 -3.86 2.79
CA PHE A 57 -5.72 -4.83 3.90
C PHE A 57 -4.52 -4.60 4.85
N CYS A 58 -3.32 -4.41 4.31
CA CYS A 58 -2.12 -4.13 5.09
C CYS A 58 -2.22 -2.82 5.87
N ILE A 59 -2.87 -1.81 5.30
CA ILE A 59 -3.11 -0.51 5.94
C ILE A 59 -4.12 -0.63 7.06
N SER A 60 -5.27 -1.24 6.81
CA SER A 60 -6.30 -1.46 7.83
C SER A 60 -5.77 -2.26 9.02
N ASN A 61 -4.96 -3.30 8.77
CA ASN A 61 -4.29 -4.04 9.85
C ASN A 61 -3.21 -3.19 10.54
N ALA A 62 -2.50 -2.40 9.74
CA ALA A 62 -1.61 -1.30 10.09
C ALA A 62 -2.10 -0.34 11.19
N THR A 63 -3.21 0.33 10.89
CA THR A 63 -3.81 1.42 11.68
C THR A 63 -4.33 0.95 13.05
N ASN A 64 -4.45 -0.35 13.26
CA ASN A 64 -4.76 -0.95 14.56
C ASN A 64 -3.54 -1.08 15.49
N THR A 65 -2.31 -0.99 14.96
CA THR A 65 -1.07 -1.26 15.71
C THR A 65 -0.08 -0.11 15.74
N CYS A 66 -0.13 0.80 14.77
CA CYS A 66 0.73 1.98 14.70
C CYS A 66 -0.09 3.16 14.16
N ALA A 67 -0.19 4.24 14.93
CA ALA A 67 -0.77 5.51 14.49
C ALA A 67 0.33 6.51 14.10
N GLY A 68 0.03 7.39 13.14
CA GLY A 68 0.83 8.60 12.87
C GLY A 68 1.97 8.48 11.85
N LEU A 69 2.88 9.46 11.86
CA LEU A 69 3.91 9.71 10.85
C LEU A 69 4.88 8.53 10.60
N ALA A 70 5.16 7.71 11.61
CA ALA A 70 6.06 6.56 11.46
C ALA A 70 5.50 5.48 10.50
N PHE A 71 4.17 5.38 10.41
CA PHE A 71 3.49 4.51 9.45
C PHE A 71 3.65 5.01 8.00
N PHE A 72 3.60 6.32 7.82
CA PHE A 72 3.77 6.99 6.54
C PHE A 72 5.21 6.90 6.07
N ALA A 73 6.18 7.22 6.93
CA ALA A 73 7.61 7.19 6.61
C ALA A 73 8.08 5.81 6.12
N ARG A 74 7.64 4.72 6.77
CA ARG A 74 8.00 3.34 6.35
C ARG A 74 7.47 2.98 4.97
N ARG A 75 6.31 3.51 4.58
CA ARG A 75 5.72 3.25 3.25
C ARG A 75 6.33 4.15 2.19
N PHE A 76 6.55 5.41 2.51
CA PHE A 76 7.25 6.35 1.65
C PHE A 76 8.64 5.82 1.26
N LEU A 77 9.43 5.37 2.24
CA LEU A 77 10.76 4.80 2.01
C LEU A 77 10.75 3.48 1.23
N ARG A 78 9.60 2.80 1.10
CA ARG A 78 9.50 1.57 0.29
C ARG A 78 9.24 1.86 -1.19
N ILE A 79 8.55 2.97 -1.51
CA ILE A 79 8.03 3.24 -2.86
C ILE A 79 8.92 4.21 -3.61
N TYR A 80 9.45 5.23 -2.94
CA TYR A 80 10.27 6.25 -3.59
C TYR A 80 11.59 5.71 -4.14
N PRO A 81 12.34 4.81 -3.46
CA PRO A 81 13.57 4.27 -4.03
C PRO A 81 13.37 3.53 -5.37
N PRO A 82 12.45 2.55 -5.50
CA PRO A 82 12.23 1.90 -6.80
C PRO A 82 11.63 2.86 -7.84
N TYR A 83 10.82 3.83 -7.43
CA TYR A 83 10.28 4.85 -8.33
C TYR A 83 11.37 5.74 -8.93
N TRP A 84 12.31 6.23 -8.12
CA TRP A 84 13.41 7.06 -8.63
C TRP A 84 14.35 6.26 -9.53
N VAL A 85 14.60 4.98 -9.21
CA VAL A 85 15.35 4.10 -10.10
C VAL A 85 14.63 3.94 -11.44
N SER A 86 13.32 3.69 -11.46
CA SER A 86 12.57 3.59 -12.72
C SER A 86 12.56 4.90 -13.50
N LEU A 87 12.44 6.04 -12.81
CA LEU A 87 12.51 7.36 -13.42
C LEU A 87 13.87 7.61 -14.10
N LEU A 88 14.97 7.28 -13.42
CA LEU A 88 16.32 7.40 -13.98
C LEU A 88 16.51 6.49 -15.20
N VAL A 89 16.00 5.27 -15.15
CA VAL A 89 16.06 4.34 -16.30
C VAL A 89 15.29 4.90 -17.49
N VAL A 90 14.07 5.42 -17.28
CA VAL A 90 13.30 6.05 -18.37
C VAL A 90 14.06 7.25 -18.94
N LEU A 91 14.61 8.13 -18.09
CA LEU A 91 15.40 9.27 -18.54
C LEU A 91 16.64 8.86 -19.32
N ALA A 92 17.34 7.80 -18.90
CA ALA A 92 18.50 7.28 -19.61
C ALA A 92 18.12 6.72 -21.00
N VAL A 93 17.02 5.97 -21.09
CA VAL A 93 16.50 5.46 -22.37
C VAL A 93 16.12 6.61 -23.30
N VAL A 94 15.47 7.65 -22.77
CA VAL A 94 15.16 8.86 -23.55
C VAL A 94 16.45 9.53 -24.02
N ALA A 95 17.42 9.77 -23.15
CA ALA A 95 18.69 10.40 -23.51
C ALA A 95 19.44 9.64 -24.63
N VAL A 96 19.48 8.31 -24.55
CA VAL A 96 20.08 7.46 -25.60
C VAL A 96 19.32 7.60 -26.92
N ARG A 97 17.99 7.58 -26.89
CA ARG A 97 17.15 7.73 -28.10
C ARG A 97 17.35 9.09 -28.76
N VAL A 98 17.43 10.15 -27.97
CA VAL A 98 17.71 11.51 -28.45
C VAL A 98 19.10 11.58 -29.08
N PHE A 99 20.11 10.99 -28.45
CA PHE A 99 21.47 10.95 -28.98
C PHE A 99 21.57 10.16 -30.31
N GLN A 100 20.81 9.07 -30.45
CA GLN A 100 20.86 8.22 -31.64
C GLN A 100 20.01 8.71 -32.81
N ILE A 101 18.83 9.28 -32.54
CA ILE A 101 17.79 9.55 -33.55
C ILE A 101 17.61 11.06 -33.75
N GLY A 102 18.10 11.90 -32.84
CA GLY A 102 18.01 13.37 -32.91
C GLY A 102 16.61 13.93 -32.69
N THR A 103 15.60 13.08 -32.46
CA THR A 103 14.22 13.48 -32.20
C THR A 103 13.77 13.05 -30.81
N ASN A 104 13.06 13.96 -30.13
CA ASN A 104 12.44 13.70 -28.84
C ASN A 104 10.95 13.42 -29.09
N ASP A 105 10.58 12.17 -29.39
CA ASP A 105 9.16 11.82 -29.61
C ASP A 105 8.40 11.56 -28.29
N VAL A 106 9.04 11.82 -27.15
CA VAL A 106 8.43 11.71 -25.82
C VAL A 106 7.71 13.00 -25.51
N THR A 107 6.48 13.11 -25.98
CA THR A 107 5.51 14.20 -25.71
C THR A 107 5.18 14.39 -24.22
N ALA A 108 5.66 13.50 -23.35
CA ALA A 108 5.38 13.46 -21.92
C ALA A 108 6.57 13.90 -21.04
N LEU A 109 7.60 14.55 -21.60
CA LEU A 109 8.65 15.13 -20.78
C LEU A 109 8.08 16.36 -20.04
N PRO A 110 8.26 16.47 -18.71
CA PRO A 110 7.78 17.64 -17.99
C PRO A 110 8.53 18.90 -18.43
N HIS A 111 7.80 19.85 -19.02
CA HIS A 111 8.34 21.13 -19.51
C HIS A 111 8.30 22.25 -18.46
N ASP A 112 7.37 22.16 -17.51
CA ASP A 112 7.18 23.17 -16.46
C ASP A 112 7.70 22.69 -15.10
N LEU A 113 8.17 23.62 -14.25
CA LEU A 113 8.62 23.30 -12.89
C LEU A 113 7.56 22.55 -12.06
N LYS A 114 6.27 22.87 -12.26
CA LYS A 114 5.15 22.16 -11.64
C LYS A 114 5.13 20.68 -12.06
N SER A 115 5.25 20.42 -13.35
CA SER A 115 5.24 19.06 -13.91
C SER A 115 6.46 18.25 -13.49
N VAL A 116 7.63 18.89 -13.37
CA VAL A 116 8.86 18.28 -12.85
C VAL A 116 8.67 17.88 -11.39
N LEU A 117 8.15 18.78 -10.56
CA LEU A 117 7.91 18.52 -9.14
C LEU A 117 6.88 17.39 -8.95
N TYR A 118 5.78 17.40 -9.70
CA TYR A 118 4.73 16.41 -9.59
C TYR A 118 5.20 15.04 -10.06
N THR A 119 6.02 14.99 -11.10
CA THR A 119 6.72 13.76 -11.51
C THR A 119 7.67 13.31 -10.41
N ALA A 120 8.54 14.16 -9.88
CA ALA A 120 9.49 13.78 -8.82
C ALA A 120 8.80 13.24 -7.55
N LEU A 121 7.61 13.76 -7.23
CA LEU A 121 6.79 13.33 -6.10
C LEU A 121 5.89 12.12 -6.40
N ALA A 122 5.97 11.54 -7.60
CA ALA A 122 5.10 10.43 -8.01
C ALA A 122 3.60 10.80 -8.01
N PHE A 123 3.30 12.10 -8.12
CA PHE A 123 1.95 12.65 -8.17
C PHE A 123 1.58 12.97 -9.63
N VAL A 124 1.45 11.93 -10.44
CA VAL A 124 1.25 11.98 -11.89
C VAL A 124 0.02 11.16 -12.32
N GLY A 125 -0.55 11.45 -13.48
CA GLY A 125 -1.76 10.81 -13.99
C GLY A 125 -3.05 11.57 -13.66
N ASP A 126 -4.19 10.89 -13.70
CA ASP A 126 -5.54 11.48 -13.60
C ASP A 126 -5.77 12.27 -12.31
N VAL A 127 -5.04 11.93 -11.25
CA VAL A 127 -5.15 12.60 -9.94
C VAL A 127 -4.60 14.03 -9.97
N SER A 128 -3.60 14.33 -10.81
CA SER A 128 -2.93 15.63 -10.86
C SER A 128 -3.07 16.37 -12.19
N GLY A 129 -3.59 15.69 -13.22
CA GLY A 129 -3.73 16.24 -14.57
C GLY A 129 -2.40 16.45 -15.30
N VAL A 130 -1.28 16.01 -14.71
CA VAL A 130 0.05 16.07 -15.33
C VAL A 130 0.29 14.77 -16.09
N THR A 131 0.67 14.91 -17.37
CA THR A 131 1.03 13.76 -18.21
C THR A 131 2.23 13.03 -17.63
N SER A 132 2.07 11.72 -17.49
CA SER A 132 3.12 10.86 -16.95
C SER A 132 4.11 10.46 -18.05
N MET A 133 5.41 10.56 -17.76
CA MET A 133 6.47 10.15 -18.69
C MET A 133 6.42 8.66 -19.07
N ASN A 134 5.87 7.84 -18.18
CA ASN A 134 5.49 6.45 -18.47
C ASN A 134 4.00 6.32 -18.15
N TRP A 135 3.22 5.79 -19.10
CA TRP A 135 1.78 5.62 -18.94
C TRP A 135 1.45 4.84 -17.65
N VAL A 136 2.23 3.80 -17.29
CA VAL A 136 2.03 2.94 -16.10
C VAL A 136 2.03 3.72 -14.77
N TYR A 137 2.63 4.90 -14.72
CA TYR A 137 2.70 5.73 -13.50
C TYR A 137 1.33 6.24 -13.03
N TRP A 138 0.29 6.14 -13.85
CA TRP A 138 -1.09 6.51 -13.48
C TRP A 138 -1.53 5.86 -12.16
N SER A 139 -1.15 4.59 -11.94
CA SER A 139 -1.53 3.83 -10.73
C SER A 139 -0.85 4.33 -9.44
N LEU A 140 0.36 4.91 -9.55
CA LEU A 140 1.11 5.41 -8.40
C LEU A 140 0.43 6.62 -7.74
N GLY A 141 -0.18 7.49 -8.54
CA GLY A 141 -0.94 8.64 -8.04
C GLY A 141 -2.12 8.20 -7.16
N TYR A 142 -2.84 7.15 -7.58
CA TYR A 142 -3.92 6.57 -6.79
C TYR A 142 -3.41 5.93 -5.49
N GLU A 143 -2.26 5.27 -5.54
CA GLU A 143 -1.64 4.67 -4.36
C GLU A 143 -1.23 5.74 -3.33
N LEU A 144 -0.64 6.85 -3.77
CA LEU A 144 -0.28 7.97 -2.91
C LEU A 144 -1.53 8.65 -2.33
N ALA A 145 -2.58 8.87 -3.14
CA ALA A 145 -3.85 9.43 -2.67
C ALA A 145 -4.50 8.54 -1.60
N PHE A 146 -4.47 7.22 -1.79
CA PHE A 146 -4.94 6.26 -0.81
C PHE A 146 -4.16 6.37 0.52
N TYR A 147 -2.83 6.49 0.46
CA TYR A 147 -2.02 6.67 1.66
C TYR A 147 -2.26 7.98 2.39
N LEU A 148 -2.48 9.08 1.66
CA LEU A 148 -2.83 10.36 2.25
C LEU A 148 -4.18 10.29 2.98
N HIS A 149 -5.18 9.64 2.37
CA HIS A 149 -6.50 9.47 2.97
C HIS A 149 -6.44 8.67 4.29
N PHE A 150 -5.79 7.51 4.29
CA PHE A 150 -5.65 6.69 5.50
C PHE A 150 -4.72 7.33 6.52
N GLY A 151 -3.66 8.01 6.08
CA GLY A 151 -2.77 8.79 6.94
C GLY A 151 -3.53 9.86 7.71
N ALA A 152 -4.33 10.67 7.01
CA ALA A 152 -5.18 11.70 7.60
C ALA A 152 -6.17 11.12 8.63
N HIS A 153 -6.85 10.02 8.29
CA HIS A 153 -7.76 9.35 9.22
C HIS A 153 -7.05 8.84 10.49
N THR A 154 -5.80 8.38 10.40
CA THR A 154 -5.05 7.96 11.60
C THR A 154 -4.52 9.12 12.44
N ALA A 155 -4.28 10.29 11.82
CA ALA A 155 -3.81 11.48 12.52
C ALA A 155 -4.89 12.12 13.41
N GLN A 156 -6.18 11.85 13.13
CA GLN A 156 -7.30 12.29 13.94
C GLN A 156 -7.44 11.51 15.26
N LYS A 157 -6.77 10.36 15.40
CA LYS A 157 -6.79 9.60 16.65
C LYS A 157 -5.87 10.28 17.67
N PRO A 158 -6.37 10.64 18.87
CA PRO A 158 -5.56 11.33 19.85
C PRO A 158 -4.31 10.51 20.19
N ILE A 159 -3.16 11.19 20.22
CA ILE A 159 -1.82 10.64 20.46
C ILE A 159 -1.70 9.86 21.79
N LEU A 160 -2.69 9.99 22.65
CA LEU A 160 -2.78 9.41 24.00
C LEU A 160 -2.84 7.87 24.01
N ASP A 161 -3.22 7.22 22.90
CA ASP A 161 -3.16 5.75 22.79
C ASP A 161 -1.75 5.22 22.46
N CYS A 162 -0.83 6.09 22.04
CA CYS A 162 0.53 5.69 21.63
C CYS A 162 1.40 5.22 22.81
N HIS A 163 1.12 5.69 24.03
CA HIS A 163 1.82 5.23 25.23
C HIS A 163 1.55 3.76 25.58
N ARG A 164 0.46 3.17 25.08
CA ARG A 164 0.14 1.75 25.32
C ARG A 164 0.90 0.80 24.40
N CYS A 165 1.47 1.30 23.30
CA CYS A 165 2.22 0.50 22.33
C CYS A 165 3.74 0.46 22.60
N ILE A 166 4.28 1.38 23.41
CA ILE A 166 5.72 1.47 23.70
C ILE A 166 6.12 0.70 24.96
N ALA A 167 5.18 0.19 25.78
CA ALA A 167 5.53 -0.67 26.92
C ALA A 167 5.58 -2.15 26.49
N PRO A 168 6.78 -2.75 26.30
CA PRO A 168 6.87 -4.19 26.18
C PRO A 168 6.74 -4.76 27.60
N GLY A 169 5.55 -5.24 27.93
CA GLY A 169 5.33 -6.05 29.12
C GLY A 169 4.63 -5.35 30.27
N SER A 170 3.30 -5.32 30.23
CA SER A 170 2.51 -5.56 31.44
C SER A 170 1.14 -6.14 31.09
N ARG A 171 1.10 -7.47 31.17
CA ARG A 171 0.03 -8.25 31.79
C ARG A 171 -1.41 -7.76 31.57
N ARG A 172 -2.08 -8.42 30.62
CA ARG A 172 -3.47 -8.96 30.70
C ARG A 172 -4.25 -8.53 31.96
N SER A 173 -4.91 -7.38 31.93
CA SER A 173 -5.93 -7.02 32.92
C SER A 173 -7.31 -7.43 32.39
N ARG A 174 -7.62 -8.71 32.62
CA ARG A 174 -8.90 -9.19 33.17
C ARG A 174 -10.16 -8.42 32.73
N ILE A 175 -10.74 -8.84 31.60
CA ILE A 175 -12.19 -8.69 31.41
C ILE A 175 -12.87 -9.70 32.35
N SER A 176 -13.65 -9.13 33.26
CA SER A 176 -14.61 -9.68 34.21
C SER A 176 -14.98 -11.16 34.01
N PHE A 177 -14.80 -11.95 35.07
CA PHE A 177 -15.64 -13.12 35.33
C PHE A 177 -15.96 -13.15 36.82
N GLY A 178 -17.25 -13.02 37.13
CA GLY A 178 -17.84 -13.72 38.27
C GLY A 178 -17.80 -13.01 39.61
N SER A 179 -18.62 -11.98 39.76
CA SER A 179 -19.29 -11.63 41.02
C SER A 179 -20.21 -12.77 41.52
N MET A 180 -19.64 -13.95 41.81
CA MET A 180 -20.37 -15.16 42.24
C MET A 180 -19.94 -15.70 43.61
N GLU A 181 -18.91 -15.13 44.23
CA GLU A 181 -18.51 -15.55 45.59
C GLU A 181 -19.23 -14.76 46.70
N SER A 182 -19.68 -13.53 46.42
CA SER A 182 -20.40 -12.69 47.40
C SER A 182 -21.79 -13.25 47.77
N PHE A 183 -22.41 -14.05 46.90
CA PHE A 183 -23.72 -14.66 47.17
C PHE A 183 -23.64 -16.00 47.94
N ARG A 184 -22.44 -16.59 48.07
CA ARG A 184 -22.24 -17.88 48.76
C ARG A 184 -21.92 -17.70 50.25
N GLY A 185 -21.41 -16.54 50.66
CA GLY A 185 -21.21 -16.19 52.08
C GLY A 185 -22.53 -15.93 52.81
N ARG A 186 -23.40 -15.11 52.23
CA ARG A 186 -24.66 -14.67 52.88
C ARG A 186 -25.71 -15.77 53.08
N ARG A 187 -25.56 -16.93 52.41
CA ARG A 187 -26.48 -18.07 52.54
C ARG A 187 -26.04 -19.10 53.60
N ARG A 188 -24.81 -19.03 54.11
CA ARG A 188 -24.37 -19.85 55.26
C ARG A 188 -24.84 -19.26 56.59
N ASP A 189 -24.93 -17.94 56.68
CA ASP A 189 -25.28 -17.26 57.93
C ASP A 189 -26.78 -17.42 58.29
N GLN A 190 -27.65 -17.68 57.31
CA GLN A 190 -29.08 -17.94 57.55
C GLN A 190 -29.40 -19.39 57.95
N LEU A 191 -28.47 -20.34 57.77
CA LEU A 191 -28.68 -21.76 58.12
C LEU A 191 -28.03 -22.16 59.45
N ALA A 192 -27.24 -21.27 60.06
CA ALA A 192 -26.57 -21.52 61.35
C ALA A 192 -27.33 -20.92 62.56
N GLY A 193 -28.52 -20.35 62.35
CA GLY A 193 -29.32 -19.66 63.37
C GLY A 193 -30.70 -20.29 63.62
N LYS A 194 -30.86 -21.60 63.39
CA LYS A 194 -32.04 -22.37 63.77
C LYS A 194 -31.65 -23.61 64.55
#